data_AF-A0A7D3VUH8-F1
#
_entry.id   AF-A0A7D3VUH8-F1
#
_cell.length_a   1.000
_cell.length_b   1.000
_cell.length_c   1.000
_cell.angle_alpha   90.00
_cell.angle_beta   90.00
_cell.angle_gamma   90.00
#
_symmetry.space_group_name_H-M   'P 1'
#
loop_
_entity.id
_entity.type
_entity.pdbx_description
1 polymer ?
#
loop_
_entity_poly.entity_id
_entity_poly.type
_entity_poly.pdbx_seq_one_letter_code
_entity_poly.pdbx_strand_id
1 'polypeptide(L)'
;MRAAARWTIAAFGAIGAALIGGGPLVAVGRIHGFGDALIAGAALLAVLAGVSIAIWKVTQVLIPPVTTPASLTGPETRDLREMIDAAPADFFGGVATGVDDLLRHRMIAVNVNRALMGETDPRRRADLQRHLRRANANLARTDPYVRWLLAMAHVWQIRAALHDARRWCLLAMVIVAAGAVAFLTITGRSHPDQPRPKTLPAKIAAATPSSPIR
;
A
#
# COMPACT_ATOMS: atom_id res chain seq x y z
N MET A 1 -16.90 2.20 0.21
CA MET A 1 -15.68 2.95 0.60
C MET A 1 -15.69 3.51 2.01
N ARG A 2 -16.78 4.14 2.51
CA ARG A 2 -16.89 4.64 3.91
C ARG A 2 -16.62 3.60 5.02
N ALA A 3 -16.89 2.33 4.76
CA ALA A 3 -16.62 1.24 5.71
C ALA A 3 -15.12 0.90 5.81
N ALA A 4 -14.36 0.95 4.72
CA ALA A 4 -12.93 0.67 4.77
C ALA A 4 -12.16 1.78 5.51
N ALA A 5 -12.52 3.04 5.24
CA ALA A 5 -11.89 4.22 5.86
C ALA A 5 -12.07 4.26 7.39
N ARG A 6 -13.23 3.87 7.93
CA ARG A 6 -13.45 3.83 9.39
C ARG A 6 -12.59 2.77 10.07
N TRP A 7 -12.38 1.62 9.43
CA TRP A 7 -11.58 0.52 10.00
C TRP A 7 -10.10 0.85 9.98
N THR A 8 -9.59 1.51 8.93
CA THR A 8 -8.21 2.00 8.92
C THR A 8 -7.97 3.09 9.97
N ILE A 9 -8.88 4.08 10.09
CA ILE A 9 -8.76 5.12 11.13
C ILE A 9 -8.81 4.51 12.53
N ALA A 10 -9.72 3.56 12.79
CA ALA A 10 -9.80 2.87 14.06
C ALA A 10 -8.53 2.06 14.37
N ALA A 11 -7.95 1.37 13.36
CA ALA A 11 -6.71 0.63 13.52
C ALA A 11 -5.51 1.56 13.81
N PHE A 12 -5.35 2.65 13.05
CA PHE A 12 -4.29 3.64 13.31
C PHE A 12 -4.50 4.36 14.66
N GLY A 13 -5.74 4.65 15.04
CA GLY A 13 -6.09 5.21 16.34
C GLY A 13 -5.77 4.26 17.49
N ALA A 14 -6.04 2.96 17.34
CA ALA A 14 -5.69 1.95 18.34
C ALA A 14 -4.16 1.77 18.48
N ILE A 15 -3.42 1.79 17.36
CA ILE A 15 -1.94 1.75 17.38
C ILE A 15 -1.38 3.02 18.04
N GLY A 16 -1.91 4.20 17.69
CA GLY A 16 -1.52 5.46 18.31
C GLY A 16 -1.83 5.50 19.81
N ALA A 17 -3.00 5.01 20.22
CA ALA A 17 -3.38 4.89 21.62
C ALA A 17 -2.50 3.89 22.38
N ALA A 18 -2.11 2.78 21.75
CA ALA A 18 -1.19 1.81 22.36
C ALA A 18 0.23 2.37 22.52
N LEU A 19 0.71 3.17 21.56
CA LEU A 19 2.02 3.84 21.64
C LEU A 19 2.04 5.01 22.64
N ILE A 20 0.96 5.79 22.71
CA ILE A 20 0.84 6.96 23.60
C ILE A 20 0.43 6.55 25.02
N GLY A 21 -0.25 5.41 25.20
CA GLY A 21 -0.76 4.90 26.47
C GLY A 21 0.29 4.57 27.55
N GLY A 22 1.57 4.90 27.34
CA GLY A 22 2.55 5.04 28.42
C GLY A 22 3.18 3.74 28.94
N GLY A 23 2.70 2.57 28.52
CA GLY A 23 3.29 1.27 28.91
C GLY A 23 4.81 1.15 28.66
N PRO A 24 5.33 1.56 27.49
CA PRO A 24 6.77 1.49 27.20
C PRO A 24 7.61 2.46 28.06
N LEU A 25 7.11 3.67 28.34
CA LEU A 25 7.83 4.69 29.13
C LEU A 25 8.00 4.28 30.60
N VAL A 26 7.05 3.55 31.16
CA VAL A 26 7.14 3.01 32.53
C VAL A 26 8.09 1.82 32.62
N ALA A 27 8.27 1.06 31.53
CA ALA A 27 9.13 -0.12 31.49
C ALA A 27 10.63 0.19 31.31
N VAL A 28 11.00 1.36 30.76
CA VAL A 28 12.41 1.76 30.55
C VAL A 28 13.20 1.81 31.86
N GLY A 29 12.54 2.10 33.00
CA GLY A 29 13.18 2.09 34.32
C GLY A 29 13.55 0.71 34.89
N ARG A 30 13.16 -0.40 34.22
CA ARG A 30 13.42 -1.78 34.71
C ARG A 30 14.52 -2.52 33.95
N ILE A 31 15.06 -1.96 32.86
CA ILE A 31 16.02 -2.67 32.01
C ILE A 31 17.42 -2.57 32.61
N HIS A 32 17.84 -3.60 33.35
CA HIS A 32 19.18 -3.69 33.92
C HIS A 32 20.05 -4.62 33.05
N GLY A 33 20.52 -4.10 31.92
CA GLY A 33 21.42 -4.84 31.02
C GLY A 33 21.47 -4.26 29.60
N PHE A 34 22.67 -4.03 29.08
CA PHE A 34 22.89 -3.48 27.72
C PHE A 34 22.30 -4.38 26.62
N GLY A 35 22.33 -5.71 26.82
CA GLY A 35 21.76 -6.69 25.88
C GLY A 35 20.24 -6.57 25.75
N ASP A 36 19.52 -6.51 26.87
CA ASP A 36 18.06 -6.37 26.86
C ASP A 36 17.61 -5.02 26.31
N ALA A 37 18.38 -3.95 26.57
CA ALA A 37 18.13 -2.63 26.00
C ALA A 37 18.30 -2.63 24.47
N LEU A 38 19.33 -3.29 23.94
CA LEU A 38 19.54 -3.43 22.50
C LEU A 38 18.39 -4.20 21.83
N ILE A 39 17.95 -5.31 22.42
CA ILE A 39 16.88 -6.11 21.82
C ILE A 39 15.53 -5.36 21.90
N ALA A 40 15.24 -4.68 23.03
CA ALA A 40 14.06 -3.84 23.15
C ALA A 40 14.07 -2.68 22.13
N GLY A 41 15.23 -2.05 21.92
CA GLY A 41 15.42 -1.01 20.91
C GLY A 41 15.22 -1.55 19.48
N ALA A 42 15.79 -2.71 19.15
CA ALA A 42 15.60 -3.36 17.86
C ALA A 42 14.13 -3.74 17.61
N ALA A 43 13.42 -4.23 18.62
CA ALA A 43 12.00 -4.54 18.55
C ALA A 43 11.15 -3.28 18.29
N LEU A 44 11.46 -2.17 18.95
CA LEU A 44 10.79 -0.89 18.73
C LEU A 44 11.03 -0.37 17.30
N LEU A 45 12.27 -0.45 16.80
CA LEU A 45 12.61 -0.08 15.43
C LEU A 45 11.87 -0.95 14.40
N ALA A 46 11.74 -2.25 14.65
CA ALA A 46 10.98 -3.14 13.78
C ALA A 46 9.49 -2.75 13.70
N VAL A 47 8.87 -2.40 14.84
CA VAL A 47 7.49 -1.90 14.89
C VAL A 47 7.36 -0.61 14.07
N LEU A 48 8.25 0.36 14.29
CA LEU A 48 8.23 1.63 13.55
C LEU A 48 8.41 1.41 12.05
N ALA A 49 9.37 0.56 11.64
CA ALA A 49 9.59 0.22 10.24
C ALA A 49 8.35 -0.43 9.61
N GLY A 50 7.70 -1.36 10.32
CA GLY A 50 6.44 -1.97 9.87
C GLY A 50 5.34 -0.94 9.63
N VAL A 51 5.16 0.00 10.57
CA VAL A 51 4.17 1.09 10.43
C VAL A 51 4.52 2.01 9.27
N SER A 52 5.78 2.43 9.13
CA SER A 52 6.24 3.27 8.02
C SER A 52 6.02 2.61 6.66
N ILE A 53 6.31 1.31 6.54
CA ILE A 53 6.06 0.54 5.31
C ILE A 53 4.56 0.51 4.99
N ALA A 54 3.71 0.27 6.00
CA ALA A 54 2.26 0.25 5.81
C ALA A 54 1.74 1.61 5.31
N ILE A 55 2.17 2.71 5.94
CA ILE A 55 1.78 4.07 5.53
C ILE A 55 2.27 4.35 4.10
N TRP A 56 3.54 4.06 3.83
CA TRP A 56 4.12 4.26 2.49
C TRP A 56 3.33 3.53 1.41
N LYS A 57 2.96 2.27 1.65
CA LYS A 57 2.19 1.46 0.69
C LYS A 57 0.75 1.96 0.51
N VAL A 58 0.11 2.48 1.55
CA VAL A 58 -1.20 3.14 1.43
C VAL A 58 -1.09 4.43 0.60
N THR A 59 -0.05 5.24 0.82
CA THR A 59 0.20 6.45 0.03
C THR A 59 0.42 6.14 -1.46
N GLN A 60 1.11 5.03 -1.79
CA GLN A 60 1.28 4.62 -3.19
C GLN A 60 -0.04 4.34 -3.90
N VAL A 61 -1.08 3.87 -3.20
CA VAL A 61 -2.42 3.61 -3.78
C VAL A 61 -3.18 4.93 -4.05
N LEU A 62 -2.86 6.00 -3.33
CA LEU A 62 -3.49 7.31 -3.51
C LEU A 62 -2.99 8.06 -4.75
N ILE A 63 -1.86 7.64 -5.33
CA ILE A 63 -1.32 8.22 -6.55
C ILE A 63 -1.94 7.46 -7.73
N PRO A 64 -2.89 8.05 -8.48
CA PRO A 64 -3.56 7.35 -9.57
C PRO A 64 -2.53 7.01 -10.66
N PRO A 65 -2.48 5.75 -11.13
CA PRO A 65 -1.61 5.38 -12.22
C PRO A 65 -2.06 6.08 -13.51
N VAL A 66 -1.10 6.57 -14.28
CA VAL A 66 -1.37 7.13 -15.61
C VAL A 66 -1.57 5.97 -16.58
N THR A 67 -2.82 5.65 -16.88
CA THR A 67 -3.15 4.57 -17.82
C THR A 67 -2.94 5.05 -19.25
N THR A 68 -2.01 4.42 -19.94
CA THR A 68 -1.67 4.69 -21.34
C THR A 68 -1.85 3.43 -22.19
N PRO A 69 -1.91 3.53 -23.53
CA PRO A 69 -1.95 2.34 -24.38
C PRO A 69 -0.78 1.38 -24.14
N ALA A 70 0.39 1.88 -23.74
CA ALA A 70 1.54 1.03 -23.39
C ALA A 70 1.24 0.13 -22.17
N SER A 71 0.47 0.64 -21.21
CA SER A 71 0.11 -0.11 -20.00
C SER A 71 -0.83 -1.29 -20.24
N LEU A 72 -1.45 -1.37 -21.42
CA LEU A 72 -2.20 -2.56 -21.86
C LEU A 72 -1.30 -3.77 -22.13
N THR A 73 0.01 -3.55 -22.28
CA THR A 73 1.01 -4.62 -22.43
C THR A 73 1.62 -5.07 -21.10
N GLY A 74 1.38 -4.33 -20.01
CA GLY A 74 1.91 -4.59 -18.68
C GLY A 74 1.40 -5.88 -18.02
N PRO A 75 2.14 -6.41 -17.03
CA PRO A 75 1.73 -7.61 -16.28
C PRO A 75 0.42 -7.42 -15.51
N GLU A 76 0.11 -6.20 -15.08
CA GLU A 76 -1.07 -5.87 -14.28
C GLU A 76 -2.40 -5.91 -15.07
N THR A 77 -2.33 -5.89 -16.40
CA THR A 77 -3.48 -6.03 -17.30
C THR A 77 -3.51 -7.38 -18.02
N ARG A 78 -2.64 -8.32 -17.63
CA ARG A 78 -2.50 -9.62 -18.28
C ARG A 78 -3.81 -10.41 -18.29
N ASP A 79 -4.44 -10.58 -17.13
CA ASP A 79 -5.71 -11.33 -17.02
C ASP A 79 -6.83 -10.70 -17.86
N LEU A 80 -6.87 -9.37 -17.94
CA LEU A 80 -7.81 -8.65 -18.81
C LEU A 80 -7.53 -8.99 -20.28
N ARG A 81 -6.26 -9.02 -20.68
CA ARG A 81 -5.86 -9.36 -22.04
C ARG A 81 -6.19 -10.81 -22.38
N GLU A 82 -5.85 -11.75 -21.50
CA GLU A 82 -6.17 -13.17 -21.69
C GLU A 82 -7.68 -13.39 -21.83
N MET A 83 -8.49 -12.68 -21.03
CA MET A 83 -9.95 -12.72 -21.15
C MET A 83 -10.45 -12.16 -22.50
N ILE A 84 -9.85 -11.06 -22.98
CA ILE A 84 -10.21 -10.47 -24.27
C ILE A 84 -9.77 -11.35 -25.43
N ASP A 85 -8.56 -11.89 -25.38
CA ASP A 85 -7.97 -12.72 -26.42
C ASP A 85 -8.71 -14.06 -26.58
N ALA A 86 -9.34 -14.55 -25.50
CA ALA A 86 -10.18 -15.74 -25.55
C ALA A 86 -11.48 -15.53 -26.36
N ALA A 87 -12.02 -14.31 -26.38
CA ALA A 87 -13.29 -14.02 -27.05
C ALA A 87 -13.35 -12.57 -27.59
N PRO A 88 -12.47 -12.19 -28.55
CA PRO A 88 -12.35 -10.79 -28.97
C PRO A 88 -13.62 -10.25 -29.63
N ALA A 89 -14.41 -11.11 -30.27
CA ALA A 89 -15.67 -10.74 -30.89
C ALA A 89 -16.71 -10.26 -29.88
N ASP A 90 -16.68 -10.74 -28.63
CA ASP A 90 -17.62 -10.31 -27.59
C ASP A 90 -17.32 -8.90 -27.09
N PHE A 91 -16.07 -8.45 -27.20
CA PHE A 91 -15.62 -7.13 -26.75
C PHE A 91 -15.59 -6.10 -27.87
N PHE A 92 -15.17 -6.49 -29.08
CA PHE A 92 -14.94 -5.59 -30.21
C PHE A 92 -15.87 -5.83 -31.39
N GLY A 93 -16.76 -6.82 -31.33
CA GLY A 93 -17.57 -7.24 -32.46
C GLY A 93 -16.67 -7.67 -33.63
N GLY A 94 -16.99 -7.19 -34.83
CA GLY A 94 -16.17 -7.42 -36.03
C GLY A 94 -15.10 -6.35 -36.29
N VAL A 95 -14.85 -5.44 -35.34
CA VAL A 95 -13.99 -4.27 -35.58
C VAL A 95 -12.50 -4.59 -35.41
N ALA A 96 -12.17 -5.52 -34.51
CA ALA A 96 -10.79 -5.91 -34.24
C ALA A 96 -10.74 -7.37 -33.75
N THR A 97 -9.64 -8.06 -34.06
CA THR A 97 -9.40 -9.44 -33.61
C THR A 97 -8.67 -9.50 -32.26
N GLY A 98 -8.34 -8.36 -31.66
CA GLY A 98 -7.60 -8.27 -30.40
C GLY A 98 -7.15 -6.84 -30.09
N VAL A 99 -6.55 -6.66 -28.91
CA VAL A 99 -6.06 -5.36 -28.43
C VAL A 99 -4.99 -4.76 -29.36
N ASP A 100 -4.06 -5.58 -29.83
CA ASP A 100 -2.97 -5.13 -30.70
C ASP A 100 -3.46 -4.59 -32.04
N ASP A 101 -4.55 -5.14 -32.56
CA ASP A 101 -5.13 -4.70 -33.84
C ASP A 101 -5.76 -3.30 -33.72
N LEU A 102 -6.45 -3.02 -32.60
CA LEU A 102 -6.95 -1.68 -32.28
C LEU A 102 -5.80 -0.66 -32.20
N LEU A 103 -4.71 -1.02 -31.53
CA LEU A 103 -3.56 -0.14 -31.35
C LEU A 103 -2.76 0.07 -32.65
N ARG A 104 -2.75 -0.94 -33.54
CA ARG A 104 -2.07 -0.89 -34.83
C ARG A 104 -2.58 0.25 -35.70
N HIS A 105 -3.89 0.52 -35.71
CA HIS A 105 -4.46 1.63 -36.49
C HIS A 105 -3.91 3.00 -36.07
N ARG A 106 -3.62 3.19 -34.78
CA ARG A 106 -3.03 4.44 -34.25
C ARG A 106 -1.58 4.59 -34.68
N MET A 107 -0.82 3.50 -34.64
CA MET A 107 0.55 3.48 -35.15
C MET A 107 0.61 3.78 -36.65
N ILE A 108 -0.29 3.20 -37.45
CA ILE A 108 -0.39 3.48 -38.90
C ILE A 108 -0.64 4.96 -39.15
N ALA A 109 -1.63 5.57 -38.47
CA ALA A 109 -1.95 6.98 -38.64
C ALA A 109 -0.76 7.89 -38.29
N VAL A 110 -0.05 7.60 -37.19
CA VAL A 110 1.17 8.35 -36.79
C VAL A 110 2.27 8.21 -37.85
N ASN A 111 2.51 7.00 -38.37
CA ASN A 111 3.55 6.76 -39.36
C ASN A 111 3.22 7.44 -40.71
N VAL A 112 1.97 7.39 -41.16
CA VAL A 112 1.52 8.09 -42.38
C VAL A 112 1.63 9.61 -42.19
N ASN A 113 1.23 10.13 -41.04
CA ASN A 113 1.36 11.55 -40.74
C ASN A 113 2.84 11.99 -40.72
N ARG A 114 3.73 11.17 -40.14
CA ARG A 114 5.17 11.43 -40.16
C ARG A 114 5.72 11.44 -41.60
N ALA A 115 5.32 10.48 -42.43
CA ALA A 115 5.71 10.44 -43.84
C ALA A 115 5.21 11.69 -44.60
N LEU A 116 4.00 12.16 -44.31
CA LEU A 116 3.42 13.35 -44.93
C LEU A 116 4.20 14.64 -44.60
N MET A 117 4.83 14.73 -43.43
CA MET A 117 5.63 15.91 -43.06
C MET A 117 6.95 16.02 -43.82
N GLY A 118 7.51 14.88 -44.27
CA GLY A 118 8.75 14.85 -45.07
C GLY A 118 8.52 14.81 -46.59
N GLU A 119 7.29 14.62 -47.05
CA GLU A 119 7.00 14.46 -48.48
C GLU A 119 6.82 15.81 -49.18
N THR A 120 7.62 16.01 -50.25
CA THR A 120 7.68 17.24 -51.04
C THR A 120 6.94 17.09 -52.37
N ASP A 121 6.83 15.87 -52.91
CA ASP A 121 6.11 15.62 -54.16
C ASP A 121 4.59 15.80 -53.98
N PRO A 122 3.93 16.73 -54.70
CA PRO A 122 2.49 16.97 -54.61
C PRO A 122 1.63 15.73 -54.87
N ARG A 123 2.04 14.83 -55.78
CA ARG A 123 1.26 13.63 -56.12
C ARG A 123 1.30 12.60 -54.99
N ARG A 124 2.50 12.29 -54.49
CA ARG A 124 2.68 11.39 -53.33
C ARG A 124 2.04 11.94 -52.07
N ARG A 125 2.10 13.26 -51.88
CA ARG A 125 1.42 13.95 -50.77
C ARG A 125 -0.09 13.77 -50.83
N ALA A 126 -0.71 13.88 -52.01
CA ALA A 126 -2.15 13.64 -52.18
C ALA A 126 -2.54 12.18 -51.87
N ASP A 127 -1.70 11.21 -52.25
CA ASP A 127 -1.89 9.80 -51.90
C ASP A 127 -1.80 9.55 -50.40
N LEU A 128 -0.75 10.07 -49.74
CA LEU A 128 -0.59 9.98 -48.29
C LEU A 128 -1.76 10.62 -47.54
N GLN A 129 -2.31 11.74 -48.03
CA GLN A 129 -3.51 12.35 -47.47
C GLN A 129 -4.75 11.44 -47.60
N ARG A 130 -4.90 10.71 -48.72
CA ARG A 130 -5.97 9.71 -48.87
C ARG A 130 -5.80 8.57 -47.85
N HIS A 131 -4.58 8.07 -47.68
CA HIS A 131 -4.28 7.04 -46.67
C HIS A 131 -4.54 7.53 -45.24
N LEU A 132 -4.13 8.77 -44.93
CA LEU A 132 -4.35 9.37 -43.61
C LEU A 132 -5.84 9.55 -43.31
N ARG A 133 -6.64 9.98 -44.30
CA ARG A 133 -8.11 10.06 -44.14
C ARG A 133 -8.73 8.70 -43.84
N ARG A 134 -8.31 7.64 -44.53
CA ARG A 134 -8.77 6.27 -44.23
C ARG A 134 -8.34 5.81 -42.84
N ALA A 135 -7.08 6.06 -42.47
CA ALA A 135 -6.58 5.72 -41.13
C ALA A 135 -7.34 6.47 -40.03
N ASN A 136 -7.64 7.75 -40.22
CA ASN A 136 -8.43 8.55 -39.29
C ASN A 136 -9.89 8.08 -39.19
N ALA A 137 -10.50 7.64 -40.30
CA ALA A 137 -11.83 7.06 -40.27
C ALA A 137 -11.87 5.74 -39.49
N ASN A 138 -10.85 4.88 -39.67
CA ASN A 138 -10.71 3.65 -38.88
C ASN A 138 -10.48 3.98 -37.40
N LEU A 139 -9.63 4.98 -37.10
CA LEU A 139 -9.41 5.44 -35.73
C LEU A 139 -10.70 5.89 -35.06
N ALA A 140 -11.51 6.70 -35.74
CA ALA A 140 -12.79 7.16 -35.22
C ALA A 140 -13.74 6.00 -34.89
N ARG A 141 -13.70 4.90 -35.66
CA ARG A 141 -14.48 3.68 -35.37
C ARG A 141 -13.95 2.93 -34.16
N THR A 142 -12.63 2.89 -33.98
CA THR A 142 -11.99 2.15 -32.88
C THR A 142 -11.87 2.94 -31.58
N ASP A 143 -11.96 4.27 -31.61
CA ASP A 143 -11.70 5.14 -30.45
C ASP A 143 -12.60 4.84 -29.24
N PRO A 144 -13.91 4.55 -29.38
CA PRO A 144 -14.74 4.17 -28.25
C PRO A 144 -14.25 2.91 -27.53
N TYR A 145 -13.81 1.90 -28.29
CA TYR A 145 -13.28 0.65 -27.73
C TYR A 145 -11.95 0.88 -27.02
N VAL A 146 -11.07 1.72 -27.57
CA VAL A 146 -9.81 2.08 -26.92
C VAL A 146 -10.06 2.84 -25.62
N ARG A 147 -11.00 3.79 -25.59
CA ARG A 147 -11.36 4.51 -24.34
C ARG A 147 -11.93 3.57 -23.29
N TRP A 148 -12.83 2.68 -23.70
CA TRP A 148 -13.37 1.65 -22.80
C TRP A 148 -12.26 0.74 -22.26
N LEU A 149 -11.36 0.29 -23.13
CA LEU A 149 -10.24 -0.57 -22.76
C LEU A 149 -9.29 0.11 -21.78
N LEU A 150 -8.98 1.39 -21.99
CA LEU A 150 -8.16 2.19 -21.06
C LEU A 150 -8.87 2.38 -19.71
N ALA A 151 -10.18 2.62 -19.70
CA ALA A 151 -10.94 2.70 -18.46
C ALA A 151 -10.92 1.36 -17.71
N MET A 152 -11.07 0.23 -18.41
CA MET A 152 -11.01 -1.10 -17.82
C MET A 152 -9.60 -1.41 -17.29
N ALA A 153 -8.56 -1.10 -18.07
CA ALA A 153 -7.17 -1.26 -17.67
C ALA A 153 -6.84 -0.47 -16.40
N HIS A 154 -7.38 0.74 -16.25
CA HIS A 154 -7.25 1.54 -15.04
C HIS A 154 -7.83 0.84 -13.80
N VAL A 155 -9.00 0.21 -13.93
CA VAL A 155 -9.62 -0.56 -12.85
C VAL A 155 -8.76 -1.77 -12.47
N TRP A 156 -8.22 -2.49 -13.46
CA TRP A 156 -7.33 -3.62 -13.22
C TRP A 156 -6.02 -3.20 -12.56
N GLN A 157 -5.43 -2.08 -12.96
CA GLN A 157 -4.27 -1.47 -12.32
C GLN A 157 -4.52 -1.15 -10.85
N ILE A 158 -5.66 -0.51 -10.54
CA ILE A 158 -6.05 -0.23 -9.16
C ILE A 158 -6.22 -1.53 -8.37
N ARG A 159 -6.86 -2.55 -8.95
CA ARG A 159 -7.07 -3.84 -8.30
C ARG A 159 -5.75 -4.55 -7.99
N ALA A 160 -4.80 -4.56 -8.93
CA ALA A 160 -3.47 -5.12 -8.74
C ALA A 160 -2.71 -4.37 -7.63
N ALA A 161 -2.70 -3.03 -7.68
CA ALA A 161 -2.07 -2.20 -6.65
C ALA A 161 -2.66 -2.44 -5.26
N LEU A 162 -3.99 -2.60 -5.15
CA LEU A 162 -4.67 -2.92 -3.89
C LEU A 162 -4.31 -4.31 -3.38
N HIS A 163 -4.21 -5.31 -4.26
CA HIS A 163 -3.79 -6.66 -3.86
C HIS A 163 -2.36 -6.67 -3.30
N ASP A 164 -1.44 -5.98 -3.97
CA ASP A 164 -0.07 -5.88 -3.50
C ASP A 164 0.03 -5.06 -2.20
N ALA A 165 -0.67 -3.93 -2.12
CA ALA A 165 -0.73 -3.15 -0.88
C ALA A 165 -1.27 -3.99 0.28
N ARG A 166 -2.29 -4.82 0.06
CA ARG A 166 -2.85 -5.70 1.10
C ARG A 166 -1.81 -6.73 1.57
N ARG A 167 -1.04 -7.34 0.67
CA ARG A 167 0.04 -8.28 1.04
C ARG A 167 1.10 -7.60 1.90
N TRP A 168 1.53 -6.40 1.52
CA TRP A 168 2.49 -5.62 2.31
C TRP A 168 1.93 -5.17 3.66
N CYS A 169 0.66 -4.76 3.72
CA CYS A 169 0.01 -4.42 4.99
C CYS A 169 -0.09 -5.62 5.93
N LEU A 170 -0.38 -6.82 5.41
CA LEU A 170 -0.37 -8.05 6.21
C LEU A 170 1.03 -8.36 6.73
N LEU A 171 2.06 -8.23 5.88
CA LEU A 171 3.45 -8.41 6.30
C LEU A 171 3.85 -7.39 7.38
N ALA A 172 3.51 -6.13 7.20
CA ALA A 172 3.74 -5.08 8.18
C ALA A 172 3.05 -5.39 9.52
N MET A 173 1.80 -5.89 9.49
CA MET A 173 1.10 -6.32 10.71
C MET A 173 1.85 -7.44 11.42
N VAL A 174 2.33 -8.45 10.69
CA VAL A 174 3.12 -9.55 11.28
C VAL A 174 4.40 -9.02 11.94
N ILE A 175 5.11 -8.11 11.28
CA ILE A 175 6.33 -7.48 11.84
C ILE A 175 6.00 -6.72 13.12
N VAL A 176 4.94 -5.91 13.11
CA VAL A 176 4.51 -5.14 14.29
C VAL A 176 4.12 -6.06 15.44
N ALA A 177 3.34 -7.11 15.18
CA ALA A 177 2.93 -8.07 16.19
C ALA A 177 4.14 -8.81 16.79
N ALA A 178 5.08 -9.27 15.95
CA ALA A 178 6.30 -9.93 16.41
C ALA A 178 7.19 -8.98 17.25
N GLY A 179 7.36 -7.74 16.80
CA GLY A 179 8.12 -6.73 17.55
C GLY A 179 7.47 -6.39 18.90
N ALA A 180 6.14 -6.26 18.95
CA ALA A 180 5.41 -6.01 20.19
C ALA A 180 5.54 -7.19 21.17
N VAL A 181 5.38 -8.43 20.70
CA VAL A 181 5.56 -9.64 21.53
C VAL A 181 6.99 -9.72 22.05
N ALA A 182 8.00 -9.48 21.21
CA ALA A 182 9.40 -9.48 21.63
C ALA A 182 9.66 -8.43 22.71
N PHE A 183 9.20 -7.20 22.50
CA PHE A 183 9.33 -6.09 23.46
C PHE A 183 8.68 -6.42 24.81
N LEU A 184 7.44 -6.93 24.80
CA LEU A 184 6.71 -7.31 26.01
C LEU A 184 7.36 -8.49 26.74
N THR A 185 7.89 -9.47 26.00
CA THR A 185 8.55 -10.63 26.60
C THR A 185 9.82 -10.23 27.34
N ILE A 186 10.59 -9.28 26.80
CA ILE A 186 11.83 -8.79 27.42
C ILE A 186 11.51 -7.90 28.61
N THR A 187 10.59 -6.95 28.45
CA THR A 187 10.22 -6.01 29.52
C THR A 187 9.41 -6.66 30.65
N GLY A 188 8.72 -7.78 30.37
CA GLY A 188 7.92 -8.55 31.33
C GLY A 188 8.68 -9.58 32.15
N ARG A 189 9.95 -9.89 31.85
CA ARG A 189 10.79 -10.76 32.70
C ARG A 189 11.07 -10.05 34.02
N SER A 190 10.29 -10.39 35.05
CA SER A 190 10.56 -9.97 36.42
C SER A 190 11.81 -10.68 36.94
N HIS A 191 12.90 -9.94 37.19
CA HIS A 191 14.07 -10.50 37.89
C HIS A 191 13.67 -10.84 39.34
N PRO A 192 13.97 -12.06 39.86
CA PRO A 192 13.56 -12.50 41.19
C PRO A 192 14.19 -11.72 42.37
N ASP A 193 15.10 -10.78 42.12
CA ASP A 193 15.86 -10.05 43.16
C ASP A 193 15.25 -8.71 43.59
N GLN A 194 13.96 -8.45 43.31
CA GLN A 194 13.33 -7.25 43.88
C GLN A 194 13.19 -7.40 45.41
N PRO A 195 13.89 -6.59 46.23
CA PRO A 195 13.76 -6.67 47.68
C PRO A 195 12.32 -6.31 48.04
N ARG A 196 11.63 -7.23 48.72
CA ARG A 196 10.28 -6.98 49.25
C ARG A 196 10.30 -5.68 50.04
N PRO A 197 9.31 -4.78 49.88
CA PRO A 197 9.19 -3.62 50.74
C PRO A 197 9.11 -4.13 52.18
N LYS A 198 10.11 -3.76 52.99
CA LYS A 198 10.13 -4.06 54.42
C LYS A 198 8.89 -3.37 55.00
N THR A 199 7.87 -4.15 55.35
CA THR A 199 6.80 -3.71 56.24
C THR A 199 7.45 -3.10 57.47
N LEU A 200 7.35 -1.77 57.62
CA LEU A 200 7.81 -1.09 58.82
C LEU A 200 7.12 -1.73 60.03
N PRO A 201 7.85 -2.07 61.10
CA PRO A 201 7.23 -2.61 62.30
C PRO A 201 6.30 -1.53 62.89
N ALA A 202 5.03 -1.90 63.05
CA ALA A 202 4.04 -1.15 63.80
C ALA A 202 4.51 -1.04 65.27
N LYS A 203 5.30 -0.02 65.58
CA LYS A 203 5.65 0.38 66.94
C LYS A 203 4.87 1.64 67.30
N ILE A 204 3.56 1.50 67.39
CA ILE A 204 2.70 2.42 68.14
C ILE A 204 1.94 1.56 69.14
N ALA A 205 2.56 1.31 70.28
CA ALA A 205 1.86 0.78 71.45
C ALA A 205 2.58 1.22 72.73
N ALA A 206 1.80 1.84 73.61
CA ALA A 206 2.01 2.02 75.04
C ALA A 206 3.04 3.07 75.51
N ALA A 207 2.59 4.32 75.63
CA ALA A 207 2.99 5.19 76.72
C ALA A 207 1.75 5.50 77.58
N THR A 208 1.48 4.61 78.54
CA THR A 208 0.48 4.82 79.59
C THR A 208 1.19 5.49 80.78
N PRO A 209 0.78 6.69 81.24
CA PRO A 209 1.31 7.25 82.48
C PRO A 209 0.56 6.64 83.68
N SER A 210 1.26 5.84 84.48
CA SER A 210 0.82 5.44 85.81
C SER A 210 1.22 6.51 86.84
N SER A 211 0.22 7.10 87.50
CA SER A 211 0.28 7.76 88.82
C SER A 211 0.89 6.80 89.87
N PRO A 212 1.50 7.23 91.02
CA PRO A 212 0.74 7.81 92.16
C PRO A 212 1.45 8.79 93.15
N ILE A 213 0.63 9.65 93.78
CA ILE A 213 0.52 10.02 95.23
C ILE A 213 1.73 10.63 95.99
N ARG A 214 1.57 11.89 96.42
CA ARG A 214 1.46 12.30 97.84
C ARG A 214 0.88 13.70 97.99
#